data_AF-A0A558GGQ2-F1
#
_entry.id   AF-A0A558GGQ2-F1
#
_cell.length_a   1.000
_cell.length_b   1.000
_cell.length_c   1.000
_cell.angle_alpha   90.00
_cell.angle_beta   90.00
_cell.angle_gamma   90.00
#
_symmetry.space_group_name_H-M   'P 1'
#
loop_
_entity.id
_entity.type
_entity.pdbx_description
1 polymer ?
#
loop_
_entity_poly.entity_id
_entity_poly.type
_entity_poly.pdbx_seq_one_letter_code
_entity_poly.pdbx_strand_id
1 'polypeptide(L)' 'MRRELLWDTALGFVGFFAFLALVQAVLNLFHPSPAIWPGLLAGALCLAEYLLWRAKRKDLR' A
#
# COMPACT_ATOMS: atom_id res chain seq x y z
N MET A 1 7.01 -12.56 -18.98
CA MET A 1 5.63 -12.10 -19.24
C MET A 1 4.63 -12.47 -18.13
N ARG A 2 4.19 -13.74 -17.97
CA ARG A 2 3.14 -14.06 -16.95
C ARG A 2 3.53 -13.68 -15.52
N ARG A 3 4.76 -13.98 -15.10
CA ARG A 3 5.27 -13.67 -13.75
C ARG A 3 5.37 -12.16 -13.48
N GLU A 4 5.75 -11.39 -14.49
CA GLU A 4 5.84 -9.93 -14.41
C GLU A 4 4.45 -9.29 -14.25
N LEU A 5 3.46 -9.76 -15.03
CA LEU A 5 2.07 -9.33 -14.90
C LEU A 5 1.49 -9.63 -13.51
N LEU A 6 1.84 -10.76 -12.89
CA LEU A 6 1.43 -11.06 -11.52
C LEU A 6 2.01 -10.06 -10.52
N TRP A 7 3.30 -9.71 -10.65
CA TRP A 7 3.93 -8.70 -9.81
C TRP A 7 3.31 -7.31 -10.01
N ASP A 8 3.03 -6.92 -11.26
CA ASP A 8 2.38 -5.64 -11.57
C ASP A 8 0.96 -5.57 -11.02
N THR A 9 0.22 -6.67 -11.09
CA THR A 9 -1.13 -6.77 -10.52
C THR A 9 -1.08 -6.66 -9.00
N ALA A 10 -0.16 -7.36 -8.34
CA ALA A 10 0.01 -7.29 -6.89
C ALA A 10 0.43 -5.89 -6.42
N LEU A 11 1.39 -5.26 -7.11
CA LEU A 11 1.80 -3.89 -6.82
C LEU A 11 0.67 -2.88 -7.04
N GLY A 12 -0.03 -2.97 -8.17
CA GLY A 12 -1.16 -2.09 -8.47
C GLY A 12 -2.29 -2.23 -7.44
N PHE A 13 -2.62 -3.47 -7.04
CA PHE A 13 -3.63 -3.73 -6.03
C PHE A 13 -3.23 -3.13 -4.67
N VAL A 14 -2.03 -3.47 -4.17
CA VAL A 14 -1.58 -2.99 -2.86
C VAL A 14 -1.40 -1.47 -2.87
N GLY A 15 -0.81 -0.90 -3.91
CA GLY A 15 -0.63 0.55 -4.05
C GLY A 15 -1.96 1.32 -4.11
N PHE A 16 -2.98 0.78 -4.80
CA PHE A 16 -4.31 1.38 -4.80
C PHE A 16 -4.94 1.44 -3.40
N PHE A 17 -4.91 0.32 -2.66
CA PHE A 17 -5.44 0.30 -1.30
C PHE A 17 -4.58 1.11 -0.33
N ALA A 18 -3.25 1.15 -0.51
CA ALA A 18 -2.36 2.02 0.24
C ALA A 18 -2.74 3.49 0.05
N PHE A 19 -3.01 3.90 -1.19
CA PHE A 19 -3.48 5.25 -1.50
C PHE A 19 -4.84 5.56 -0.84
N LEU A 20 -5.83 4.66 -0.96
CA LEU A 20 -7.12 4.87 -0.30
C LEU A 20 -6.97 4.94 1.24
N ALA A 21 -6.15 4.08 1.84
CA ALA A 21 -5.88 4.11 3.27
C ALA A 21 -5.17 5.40 3.69
N LEU A 22 -4.23 5.90 2.88
CA LEU A 22 -3.58 7.19 3.11
C LEU A 22 -4.60 8.34 3.09
N VAL A 23 -5.48 8.38 2.08
CA VAL A 23 -6.56 9.38 2.00
C VAL A 23 -7.46 9.28 3.23
N GLN A 24 -7.89 8.07 3.61
CA GLN A 24 -8.68 7.85 4.82
C GLN A 24 -7.96 8.32 6.10
N ALA A 25 -6.65 8.08 6.21
CA ALA A 25 -5.85 8.55 7.34
C ALA A 25 -5.78 10.08 7.40
N VAL A 26 -5.61 10.73 6.25
CA VAL A 26 -5.63 12.20 6.14
C VAL A 26 -7.01 12.75 6.52
N LEU A 27 -8.10 12.17 6.00
CA LEU A 27 -9.46 12.59 6.33
C LEU A 27 -9.77 12.40 7.83
N ASN A 28 -9.33 11.28 8.41
CA ASN A 28 -9.51 10.97 9.83
C ASN A 28 -8.82 11.99 10.74
N LEU A 29 -7.74 12.65 10.30
CA LEU A 29 -7.07 13.70 11.07
C LEU A 29 -7.98 14.90 11.38
N PHE A 30 -9.00 15.13 10.53
CA PHE A 30 -9.97 16.21 10.70
C PHE A 30 -11.24 15.76 11.44
N HIS A 31 -11.31 14.51 11.88
CA HIS A 31 -12.45 13.99 12.63
C HIS A 31 -12.42 14.50 14.09
N PRO A 32 -13.56 14.78 14.73
CA PRO A 32 -13.60 15.25 16.13
C PRO A 32 -12.94 14.30 17.14
N SER A 33 -12.96 13.00 16.83
CA SER A 33 -12.24 11.96 17.56
C SER A 33 -11.46 11.14 16.54
N PRO A 34 -10.20 11.50 16.25
CA PRO A 34 -9.38 10.82 15.25
C PRO A 34 -8.94 9.45 15.77
N ALA A 35 -9.18 8.40 15.00
CA ALA A 35 -8.70 7.06 15.32
C ALA A 35 -7.25 6.85 14.87
N ILE A 36 -6.50 6.00 15.56
CA ILE A 36 -5.11 5.67 15.18
C ILE A 36 -5.06 4.67 14.03
N TRP A 37 -6.09 3.82 13.91
CA TRP A 37 -6.12 2.69 13.00
C TRP A 37 -5.94 3.04 11.50
N PRO A 38 -6.56 4.10 10.96
CA PRO A 38 -6.34 4.51 9.57
C PRO A 38 -4.87 4.79 9.25
N GLY A 39 -4.14 5.46 10.16
CA GLY A 39 -2.72 5.75 9.98
C GLY A 39 -1.84 4.50 10.05
N LEU A 40 -2.14 3.58 10.96
CA LEU A 40 -1.45 2.29 11.05
C LEU A 40 -1.67 1.44 9.79
N LEU A 41 -2.91 1.38 9.30
CA LEU A 41 -3.23 0.66 8.07
C LEU A 41 -2.52 1.26 6.85
N ALA A 42 -2.52 2.59 6.72
CA ALA A 42 -1.81 3.27 5.65
C ALA A 42 -0.30 2.95 5.68
N GLY A 43 0.33 3.07 6.86
CA GLY A 43 1.75 2.75 7.04
C GLY A 43 2.08 1.29 6.72
N ALA A 44 1.23 0.35 7.16
CA ALA A 44 1.39 -1.08 6.89
C ALA A 44 1.30 -1.38 5.38
N LEU A 45 0.35 -0.78 4.67
CA LEU A 45 0.18 -0.96 3.23
C LEU A 45 1.33 -0.34 2.43
N CYS A 46 1.80 0.86 2.81
CA CYS A 46 2.99 1.45 2.19
C CYS A 46 4.25 0.58 2.41
N LEU A 47 4.43 0.00 3.60
CA LEU A 47 5.52 -0.93 3.86
C LEU A 47 5.38 -2.20 3.01
N ALA A 48 4.17 -2.77 2.92
CA ALA A 48 3.90 -3.92 2.08
C ALA A 48 4.22 -3.64 0.60
N GLU A 49 3.79 -2.49 0.07
CA GLU A 49 4.07 -2.04 -1.29
C GLU A 49 5.59 -1.94 -1.54
N TYR A 50 6.33 -1.33 -0.61
CA TYR A 50 7.79 -1.23 -0.70
C TYR A 50 8.46 -2.61 -0.72
N LEU A 51 8.01 -3.54 0.14
CA LEU A 51 8.54 -4.91 0.19
C LEU A 51 8.20 -5.68 -1.09
N LEU A 52 7.00 -5.53 -1.63
CA LEU A 52 6.58 -6.10 -2.92
C LEU A 52 7.46 -5.59 -4.06
N TRP A 53 7.71 -4.29 -4.13
CA TRP A 53 8.57 -3.69 -5.15
C TRP A 53 10.01 -4.20 -5.04
N ARG A 54 10.51 -4.31 -3.80
CA ARG A 54 11.84 -4.88 -3.54
C ARG A 54 11.91 -6.36 -3.94
N ALA A 55 10.86 -7.13 -3.69
CA ALA A 55 10.79 -8.55 -4.06
C ALA A 55 10.74 -8.73 -5.59
N LYS A 56 9.87 -7.98 -6.30
CA LYS A 56 9.81 -7.96 -7.77
C LYS A 56 11.18 -7.72 -8.39
N ARG A 57 11.91 -6.70 -7.91
CA ARG A 57 13.25 -6.36 -8.45
C ARG A 57 14.31 -7.44 -8.22
N LYS A 58 14.16 -8.27 -7.19
CA LYS A 58 15.04 -9.42 -6.96
C LYS A 58 14.67 -10.63 -7.81
N ASP A 59 13.38 -10.84 -8.08
CA ASP A 59 12.86 -12.00 -8.83
C ASP A 59 12.93 -11.84 -10.36
N LEU A 60 12.92 -10.60 -10.86
CA LEU A 60 13.02 -10.27 -12.29
C LEU A 60 14.44 -9.87 -12.73
N ARG A 61 15.39 -9.79 -11.80
CA ARG A 61 16.83 -9.67 -12.09
C ARG A 61 17.41 -11.04 -12.38
#